data_AF-A0A7S2GRC0-F1
#
_entry.id   AF-A0A7S2GRC0-F1
#
_cell.length_a   1.000
_cell.length_b   1.000
_cell.length_c   1.000
_cell.angle_alpha   90.00
_cell.angle_beta   90.00
_cell.angle_gamma   90.00
#
_symmetry.space_group_name_H-M   'P 1'
#
loop_
_entity.id
_entity.type
_entity.pdbx_description
1 polymer ?
#
loop_
_entity_poly.entity_id
_entity_poly.type
_entity_poly.pdbx_seq_one_letter_code
_entity_poly.pdbx_strand_id
1 'polypeptide(L)'
;NLSPLAVLLPPVLLLTSAIAGAYASLALPAFSLRFDGLIGTLVTQPLKTFRLIDLATLLMTSAAPDDFPPVTATLVAILIATVLIAPLLWTAHLIPLWSLPLTRSSQRKLLIACERLYAWSLIDVFILTVVTGIHQLPQYAIFMIGNECDAIDPLLPYFADQLAGGVGKCLRLVPSFHEGCFVLLVACVLNITTGLYITHVGRQAVGW
;
A
#
# COMPACT_ATOMS: atom_id res chain seq x y z
N ASN A 1 -14.91 39.29 1.57
CA ASN A 1 -15.98 38.37 2.01
C ASN A 1 -16.00 37.13 1.15
N LEU A 2 -15.20 36.12 1.50
CA LEU A 2 -15.37 34.78 0.94
C LEU A 2 -16.65 34.19 1.55
N SER A 3 -17.53 33.63 0.72
CA SER A 3 -18.74 32.99 1.21
C SER A 3 -18.38 31.79 2.10
N PRO A 4 -19.20 31.46 3.12
CA PRO A 4 -18.93 30.30 4.00
C PRO A 4 -18.78 28.99 3.21
N LEU A 5 -19.46 28.89 2.06
CA LEU A 5 -19.31 27.79 1.11
C LEU A 5 -17.89 27.71 0.53
N ALA A 6 -17.24 28.82 0.19
CA ALA A 6 -15.90 28.82 -0.42
C ALA A 6 -14.80 28.30 0.52
N VAL A 7 -15.01 28.37 1.84
CA VAL A 7 -14.07 27.87 2.86
C VAL A 7 -14.32 26.38 3.17
N LEU A 8 -15.57 25.94 3.08
CA LEU A 8 -15.96 24.55 3.39
C LEU A 8 -15.63 23.57 2.26
N LEU A 9 -15.76 24.01 1.02
CA LEU A 9 -15.70 23.17 -0.18
C LEU A 9 -14.32 22.55 -0.48
N PRO A 10 -13.18 23.27 -0.36
CA PRO A 10 -11.87 22.74 -0.72
C PRO A 10 -11.44 21.47 0.05
N PRO A 11 -11.46 21.41 1.39
CA PRO A 11 -11.02 20.22 2.11
C PRO A 11 -11.98 19.03 1.98
N VAL A 12 -13.28 19.27 1.77
CA VAL A 12 -14.23 18.19 1.48
C VAL A 12 -13.94 17.57 0.12
N LEU A 13 -13.67 18.39 -0.90
CA LEU A 13 -13.26 17.89 -2.22
C LEU A 13 -11.92 17.15 -2.17
N LEU A 14 -10.95 17.64 -1.39
CA LEU A 14 -9.67 16.97 -1.20
C LEU A 14 -9.84 15.61 -0.52
N LEU A 15 -10.68 15.51 0.51
CA LEU A 15 -10.98 14.22 1.16
C LEU A 15 -11.68 13.25 0.21
N THR A 16 -12.71 13.69 -0.51
CA THR A 16 -13.46 12.79 -1.41
C THR A 16 -12.63 12.34 -2.60
N SER A 17 -11.80 13.23 -3.16
CA SER A 17 -10.86 12.86 -4.23
C SER A 17 -9.74 11.93 -3.75
N ALA A 18 -9.20 12.14 -2.55
CA ALA A 18 -8.21 11.25 -1.96
C ALA A 18 -8.79 9.84 -1.71
N ILE A 19 -10.02 9.75 -1.20
CA ILE A 19 -10.74 8.48 -1.05
C ILE A 19 -10.94 7.84 -2.43
N ALA A 20 -11.51 8.56 -3.39
CA ALA A 20 -11.76 8.03 -4.73
C ALA A 20 -10.47 7.52 -5.39
N GLY A 21 -9.36 8.26 -5.25
CA GLY A 21 -8.04 7.87 -5.74
C GLY A 21 -7.50 6.61 -5.05
N ALA A 22 -7.62 6.51 -3.72
CA ALA A 22 -7.21 5.33 -2.97
C ALA A 22 -8.00 4.09 -3.40
N TYR A 23 -9.32 4.18 -3.58
CA TYR A 23 -10.14 3.05 -4.04
C TYR A 23 -9.91 2.70 -5.50
N ALA A 24 -9.77 3.70 -6.38
CA ALA A 24 -9.42 3.47 -7.77
C ALA A 24 -8.07 2.75 -7.89
N SER A 25 -7.09 3.11 -7.05
CA SER A 25 -5.77 2.47 -7.05
C SER A 25 -5.80 0.99 -6.68
N LEU A 26 -6.81 0.51 -5.93
CA LEU A 26 -6.97 -0.92 -5.62
C LEU A 26 -7.33 -1.75 -6.86
N ALA A 27 -7.96 -1.14 -7.86
CA ALA A 27 -8.30 -1.79 -9.12
C ALA A 27 -7.13 -1.80 -10.11
N LEU A 28 -6.14 -0.93 -9.91
CA LEU A 28 -4.98 -0.79 -10.79
C LEU A 28 -3.83 -1.72 -10.37
N PRO A 29 -3.01 -2.18 -11.32
CA PRO A 29 -1.77 -2.87 -10.98
C PRO A 29 -0.85 -1.92 -10.20
N ALA A 30 -0.27 -2.41 -9.10
CA ALA A 30 0.62 -1.62 -8.26
C ALA A 30 2.08 -1.89 -8.58
N PHE A 31 2.42 -3.15 -8.84
CA PHE A 31 3.78 -3.56 -9.18
C PHE A 31 3.80 -4.82 -10.03
N SER A 32 4.91 -5.05 -10.72
CA SER A 32 5.21 -6.30 -11.40
C SER A 32 6.58 -6.81 -11.02
N LEU A 33 6.73 -8.13 -11.02
CA LEU A 33 8.01 -8.80 -10.86
C LEU A 33 8.34 -9.53 -12.17
N ARG A 34 9.50 -9.19 -12.74
CA ARG A 34 10.06 -9.92 -13.89
C ARG A 34 11.18 -10.85 -13.42
N PHE A 35 11.08 -12.12 -13.78
CA PHE A 35 12.12 -13.11 -13.62
C PHE A 35 13.00 -13.12 -14.87
N ASP A 36 14.24 -12.67 -14.72
CA ASP A 36 15.28 -12.68 -15.73
C ASP A 36 16.38 -13.70 -15.36
N GLY A 37 17.28 -13.97 -16.30
CA GLY A 37 18.36 -14.94 -16.15
C GLY A 37 17.94 -16.37 -16.53
N LEU A 38 18.76 -17.35 -16.15
CA LEU A 38 18.49 -18.77 -16.46
C LEU A 38 17.12 -19.21 -15.95
N ILE A 39 16.80 -18.91 -14.69
CA ILE A 39 15.50 -19.24 -14.09
C ILE A 39 14.34 -18.53 -14.81
N GLY A 40 14.56 -17.29 -15.27
CA GLY A 40 13.59 -16.55 -16.07
C GLY A 40 13.23 -17.24 -17.40
N THR A 41 14.17 -17.98 -18.00
CA THR A 41 13.89 -18.76 -19.22
C THR A 41 13.16 -20.08 -18.96
N LEU A 42 13.30 -20.63 -17.75
CA LEU A 42 12.68 -21.90 -17.36
C LEU A 42 11.28 -21.70 -16.79
N VAL A 43 10.97 -20.52 -16.26
CA VAL A 43 9.67 -20.22 -15.67
C VAL A 43 8.63 -19.93 -16.76
N THR A 44 7.44 -20.50 -16.62
CA THR A 44 6.35 -20.37 -17.62
C THR A 44 5.69 -18.99 -17.61
N GLN A 45 5.82 -18.23 -16.52
CA GLN A 45 5.31 -16.87 -16.37
C GLN A 45 6.45 -15.94 -15.93
N PRO A 46 7.23 -15.40 -16.87
CA PRO A 46 8.38 -14.55 -16.55
C PRO A 46 7.98 -13.19 -16.01
N LEU A 47 6.73 -12.74 -16.23
CA LEU A 47 6.19 -11.49 -15.71
C LEU A 47 4.94 -11.77 -14.88
N LYS A 48 4.95 -11.35 -13.61
CA LYS A 48 3.79 -11.43 -12.73
C LYS A 48 3.41 -10.05 -12.20
N THR A 49 2.20 -9.61 -12.52
CA THR A 49 1.63 -8.33 -12.07
C THR A 49 0.78 -8.55 -10.83
N PHE A 50 0.88 -7.64 -9.87
CA PHE A 50 0.15 -7.71 -8.61
C PHE A 50 -0.59 -6.40 -8.35
N ARG A 51 -1.85 -6.53 -7.91
CA ARG A 51 -2.59 -5.44 -7.26
C ARG A 51 -2.33 -5.48 -5.76
N LEU A 52 -2.59 -4.38 -5.08
CA LEU A 52 -2.41 -4.32 -3.62
C LEU A 52 -3.34 -5.28 -2.87
N ILE A 53 -4.56 -5.48 -3.38
CA ILE A 53 -5.50 -6.43 -2.76
C ILE A 53 -5.05 -7.89 -2.96
N ASP A 54 -4.29 -8.17 -4.02
CA ASP A 54 -3.79 -9.50 -4.29
C ASP A 54 -2.79 -9.95 -3.21
N LEU A 55 -2.13 -9.02 -2.52
CA LEU A 55 -1.25 -9.33 -1.38
C LEU A 55 -2.01 -9.98 -0.21
N ALA A 56 -3.23 -9.49 0.08
CA ALA A 56 -4.05 -10.07 1.15
C ALA A 56 -4.48 -11.50 0.81
N THR A 57 -4.85 -11.74 -0.45
CA THR A 57 -5.17 -13.10 -0.93
C THR A 57 -3.94 -13.98 -0.99
N LEU A 58 -2.79 -13.42 -1.36
CA LEU A 58 -1.54 -14.17 -1.46
C LEU A 58 -1.11 -14.67 -0.09
N LEU A 59 -1.20 -13.84 0.96
CA LEU A 59 -0.93 -14.23 2.34
C LEU A 59 -1.79 -15.41 2.82
N MET A 60 -3.06 -15.47 2.39
CA MET A 60 -3.93 -16.61 2.72
C MET A 60 -3.51 -17.88 1.99
N THR A 61 -3.13 -17.77 0.72
CA THR A 61 -2.79 -18.93 -0.13
C THR A 61 -1.35 -19.40 0.00
N SER A 62 -0.44 -18.56 0.53
CA SER A 62 0.99 -18.89 0.68
C SER A 62 1.28 -19.74 1.90
N ALA A 63 0.35 -19.83 2.85
CA ALA A 63 0.50 -20.70 4.01
C ALA A 63 0.22 -22.15 3.62
N ALA A 64 1.07 -23.07 4.08
CA ALA A 64 0.81 -24.49 3.93
C ALA A 64 -0.55 -24.85 4.56
N PRO A 65 -1.37 -25.71 3.92
CA PRO A 65 -2.74 -26.00 4.34
C PRO A 65 -2.86 -26.54 5.77
N ASP A 66 -1.78 -27.12 6.32
CA ASP A 66 -1.81 -27.83 7.59
C ASP A 66 -1.19 -27.06 8.77
N ASP A 67 -0.47 -25.95 8.54
CA ASP A 67 0.39 -25.40 9.61
C ASP A 67 -0.29 -24.36 10.50
N PHE A 68 -0.93 -23.28 10.00
CA PHE A 68 -1.54 -22.26 10.90
C PHE A 68 -2.71 -21.45 10.29
N PRO A 69 -3.87 -22.07 10.00
CA PRO A 69 -5.06 -21.36 9.48
C PRO A 69 -5.57 -20.18 10.33
N PRO A 70 -5.62 -20.26 11.68
CA PRO A 70 -6.19 -19.16 12.47
C PRO A 70 -5.25 -17.94 12.52
N VAL A 71 -3.93 -18.14 12.46
CA VAL A 71 -2.95 -17.05 12.53
C VAL A 71 -2.98 -16.23 11.25
N THR A 72 -2.97 -16.90 10.09
CA THR A 72 -3.03 -16.24 8.78
C THR A 72 -4.34 -15.51 8.59
N ALA A 73 -5.47 -16.12 8.99
CA ALA A 73 -6.77 -15.46 9.00
C ALA A 73 -6.78 -14.21 9.91
N THR A 74 -6.16 -14.28 11.09
CA THR A 74 -6.06 -13.14 12.01
C THR A 74 -5.20 -12.02 11.42
N LEU A 75 -4.06 -12.34 10.80
CA LEU A 75 -3.19 -11.36 10.14
C LEU A 75 -3.91 -10.65 9.00
N VAL A 76 -4.64 -11.40 8.18
CA VAL A 76 -5.44 -10.85 7.07
C VAL A 76 -6.59 -10.00 7.59
N ALA A 77 -7.26 -10.42 8.67
CA ALA A 77 -8.30 -9.63 9.32
C ALA A 77 -7.75 -8.30 9.86
N ILE A 78 -6.59 -8.30 10.52
CA ILE A 78 -5.92 -7.09 11.01
C ILE A 78 -5.52 -6.20 9.83
N LEU A 79 -4.97 -6.77 8.76
CA LEU A 79 -4.60 -6.03 7.55
C LEU A 79 -5.82 -5.33 6.95
N ILE A 80 -6.92 -6.04 6.74
CA ILE A 80 -8.17 -5.47 6.21
C ILE A 80 -8.73 -4.41 7.17
N ALA A 81 -8.74 -4.69 8.47
CA ALA A 81 -9.25 -3.75 9.47
C ALA A 81 -8.46 -2.44 9.49
N THR A 82 -7.14 -2.49 9.36
CA THR A 82 -6.25 -1.33 9.53
C THR A 82 -5.92 -0.58 8.25
N VAL A 83 -5.95 -1.27 7.09
CA VAL A 83 -5.63 -0.69 5.77
C VAL A 83 -6.89 -0.29 5.00
N LEU A 84 -8.02 -0.92 5.24
CA LEU A 84 -9.28 -0.64 4.52
C LEU A 84 -10.33 -0.01 5.43
N ILE A 85 -10.66 -0.65 6.55
CA ILE A 85 -11.80 -0.25 7.39
C ILE A 85 -11.48 1.00 8.23
N ALA A 86 -10.37 1.02 8.96
CA ALA A 86 -10.00 2.14 9.83
C ALA A 86 -9.80 3.47 9.07
N PRO A 87 -9.12 3.52 7.91
CA PRO A 87 -9.00 4.76 7.13
C PRO A 87 -10.34 5.26 6.60
N LEU A 88 -11.27 4.36 6.23
CA LEU A 88 -12.64 4.74 5.86
C LEU A 88 -13.40 5.36 7.02
N LEU A 89 -13.36 4.71 8.17
CA LEU A 89 -14.03 5.23 9.36
C LEU A 89 -13.43 6.57 9.75
N TRP A 90 -12.10 6.70 9.73
CA TRP A 90 -11.42 7.96 10.04
C TRP A 90 -11.87 9.09 9.10
N THR A 91 -11.82 8.88 7.79
CA THR A 91 -12.24 9.88 6.80
C THR A 91 -13.74 10.22 6.90
N ALA A 92 -14.60 9.22 7.16
CA ALA A 92 -16.02 9.42 7.38
C ALA A 92 -16.32 10.30 8.61
N HIS A 93 -15.47 10.28 9.64
CA HIS A 93 -15.62 11.15 10.82
C HIS A 93 -15.06 12.56 10.60
N LEU A 94 -14.09 12.74 9.69
CA LEU A 94 -13.56 14.06 9.33
C LEU A 94 -14.59 14.92 8.57
N ILE A 95 -15.43 14.30 7.73
CA ILE A 95 -16.46 15.00 6.95
C ILE A 95 -17.44 15.79 7.86
N PRO A 96 -18.13 15.19 8.84
CA PRO A 96 -19.02 15.92 9.73
C PRO A 96 -18.28 16.87 10.67
N LEU A 97 -17.02 16.55 11.04
CA LEU A 97 -16.20 17.45 11.87
C LEU A 97 -15.94 18.80 11.18
N TRP A 98 -15.83 18.79 9.84
CA TRP A 98 -15.61 19.99 9.05
C TRP A 98 -16.90 20.65 8.53
N SER A 99 -17.89 19.85 8.09
CA SER A 99 -19.06 20.37 7.38
C SER A 99 -20.24 20.75 8.27
N LEU A 100 -20.33 20.21 9.51
CA LEU A 100 -21.48 20.46 10.38
C LEU A 100 -21.12 21.45 11.51
N PRO A 101 -21.99 22.42 11.82
CA PRO A 101 -21.85 23.26 13.01
C PRO A 101 -22.18 22.43 14.26
N LEU A 102 -21.16 21.84 14.88
CA LEU A 102 -21.29 20.97 16.04
C LEU A 102 -21.28 21.77 17.35
N THR A 103 -21.98 21.27 18.37
CA THR A 103 -21.83 21.77 19.74
C THR A 103 -20.46 21.37 20.30
N ARG A 104 -19.90 22.15 21.24
CA ARG A 104 -18.57 21.89 21.84
C ARG A 104 -18.41 20.46 22.37
N SER A 105 -19.44 19.93 23.03
CA SER A 105 -19.42 18.57 23.58
C SER A 105 -19.39 17.50 22.49
N SER A 106 -20.15 17.68 21.40
CA SER A 106 -20.15 16.74 20.27
C SER A 106 -18.86 16.83 19.46
N GLN A 107 -18.36 18.03 19.23
CA GLN A 107 -17.09 18.26 18.54
C GLN A 107 -15.92 17.58 19.28
N ARG A 108 -15.86 17.71 20.61
CA ARG A 108 -14.84 17.02 21.42
C ARG A 108 -14.92 15.50 21.29
N LYS A 109 -16.12 14.91 21.38
CA LYS A 109 -16.30 13.45 21.24
C LYS A 109 -15.89 12.96 19.85
N LEU A 110 -16.27 13.70 18.82
CA LEU A 110 -15.96 13.37 17.42
C LEU A 110 -14.45 13.47 17.15
N LEU A 111 -13.79 14.50 17.71
CA LEU A 111 -12.34 14.68 17.58
C LEU A 111 -11.57 13.53 18.25
N ILE A 112 -11.96 13.11 19.46
CA ILE A 112 -11.37 11.95 20.14
C ILE A 112 -11.61 10.64 19.35
N ALA A 113 -12.78 10.50 18.71
CA ALA A 113 -13.03 9.37 17.81
C ALA A 113 -12.10 9.41 16.59
N CYS A 114 -11.91 10.57 15.96
CA CYS A 114 -10.98 10.75 14.84
C CYS A 114 -9.55 10.39 15.23
N GLU A 115 -9.06 10.83 16.39
CA GLU A 115 -7.71 10.52 16.86
C GLU A 115 -7.49 9.02 17.08
N ARG A 116 -8.50 8.34 17.64
CA ARG A 116 -8.45 6.88 17.79
C ARG A 116 -8.46 6.18 16.44
N LEU A 117 -9.35 6.55 15.53
CA LEU A 117 -9.43 5.93 14.20
C LEU A 117 -8.16 6.19 13.38
N TYR A 118 -7.57 7.38 13.49
CA TYR A 118 -6.28 7.69 12.86
C TYR A 118 -5.16 6.78 13.37
N ALA A 119 -5.10 6.53 14.69
CA ALA A 119 -4.10 5.63 15.27
C ALA A 119 -4.23 4.17 14.78
N TRP A 120 -5.42 3.75 14.32
CA TRP A 120 -5.66 2.43 13.74
C TRP A 120 -5.53 2.39 12.21
N SER A 121 -5.45 3.56 11.56
CA SER A 121 -5.30 3.69 10.11
C SER A 121 -3.83 3.54 9.74
N LEU A 122 -3.46 2.39 9.20
CA LEU A 122 -2.07 2.04 8.85
C LEU A 122 -1.82 2.03 7.33
N ILE A 123 -2.66 2.70 6.55
CA ILE A 123 -2.59 2.68 5.07
C ILE A 123 -1.27 3.26 4.53
N ASP A 124 -0.73 4.28 5.18
CA ASP A 124 0.56 4.91 4.87
C ASP A 124 1.75 4.00 5.22
N VAL A 125 1.72 3.39 6.41
CA VAL A 125 2.72 2.42 6.82
C VAL A 125 2.67 1.19 5.90
N PHE A 126 1.47 0.76 5.51
CA PHE A 126 1.29 -0.35 4.59
C PHE A 126 1.90 -0.07 3.21
N ILE A 127 1.61 1.08 2.58
CA ILE A 127 2.22 1.39 1.28
C ILE A 127 3.74 1.50 1.37
N LEU A 128 4.28 2.12 2.43
CA LEU A 128 5.72 2.22 2.63
C LEU A 128 6.38 0.85 2.80
N THR A 129 5.77 -0.05 3.58
CA THR A 129 6.29 -1.41 3.77
C THR A 129 6.22 -2.24 2.49
N VAL A 130 5.15 -2.11 1.69
CA VAL A 130 5.06 -2.77 0.38
C VAL A 130 6.13 -2.27 -0.59
N VAL A 131 6.29 -0.94 -0.72
CA VAL A 131 7.28 -0.35 -1.62
C VAL A 131 8.70 -0.74 -1.24
N THR A 132 9.04 -0.63 0.04
CA THR A 132 10.36 -1.01 0.57
C THR A 132 10.60 -2.51 0.46
N GLY A 133 9.60 -3.34 0.76
CA GLY A 133 9.69 -4.78 0.63
C GLY A 133 9.95 -5.23 -0.80
N ILE A 134 9.24 -4.67 -1.79
CA ILE A 134 9.46 -4.95 -3.21
C ILE A 134 10.86 -4.52 -3.66
N HIS A 135 11.33 -3.36 -3.19
CA HIS A 135 12.67 -2.88 -3.51
C HIS A 135 13.76 -3.81 -2.96
N GLN A 136 13.55 -4.40 -1.78
CA GLN A 136 14.51 -5.33 -1.17
C GLN A 136 14.38 -6.77 -1.69
N LEU A 137 13.25 -7.13 -2.30
CA LEU A 137 12.95 -8.49 -2.75
C LEU A 137 14.06 -9.14 -3.61
N PRO A 138 14.71 -8.44 -4.57
CA PRO A 138 15.78 -9.04 -5.35
C PRO A 138 16.99 -9.46 -4.49
N GLN A 139 17.31 -8.68 -3.47
CA GLN A 139 18.40 -9.00 -2.54
C GLN A 139 18.05 -10.23 -1.69
N TYR A 140 16.83 -10.31 -1.18
CA TYR A 140 16.37 -11.48 -0.44
C TYR A 140 16.35 -12.75 -1.30
N ALA A 141 15.96 -12.64 -2.57
CA ALA A 141 15.96 -13.76 -3.50
C ALA A 141 17.39 -14.30 -3.75
N ILE A 142 18.38 -13.41 -3.92
CA ILE A 142 19.79 -13.80 -4.07
C ILE A 142 20.30 -14.45 -2.77
N PHE A 143 19.98 -13.87 -1.61
CA PHE A 143 20.36 -14.45 -0.31
C PHE A 143 19.78 -15.85 -0.08
N MET A 144 18.53 -16.08 -0.48
CA MET A 144 17.86 -17.38 -0.31
C MET A 144 18.49 -18.48 -1.17
N ILE A 145 18.99 -18.13 -2.37
CA ILE A 145 19.73 -19.06 -3.22
C ILE A 145 21.16 -19.28 -2.70
N GLY A 146 21.76 -18.25 -2.08
CA GLY A 146 23.12 -18.33 -1.58
C GLY A 146 24.12 -18.56 -2.72
N ASN A 147 25.03 -19.51 -2.54
CA ASN A 147 26.17 -19.74 -3.43
C ASN A 147 25.88 -20.77 -4.54
N GLU A 148 24.66 -21.29 -4.63
CA GLU A 148 24.31 -22.33 -5.61
C GLU A 148 24.49 -21.84 -7.06
N CYS A 149 24.38 -20.53 -7.30
CA CYS A 149 24.60 -19.94 -8.61
C CYS A 149 26.07 -19.57 -8.90
N ASP A 150 26.99 -19.64 -7.94
CA ASP A 150 28.38 -19.17 -8.11
C ASP A 150 29.18 -19.98 -9.14
N ALA A 151 28.90 -21.28 -9.23
CA ALA A 151 29.52 -22.17 -10.23
C ALA A 151 28.90 -22.02 -11.63
N ILE A 152 27.64 -21.58 -11.71
CA ILE A 152 26.85 -21.52 -12.95
C ILE A 152 27.01 -20.15 -13.64
N ASP A 153 27.02 -19.06 -12.86
CA ASP A 153 27.21 -17.69 -13.32
C ASP A 153 28.40 -17.49 -14.29
N PRO A 154 29.60 -18.06 -14.07
CA PRO A 154 30.71 -17.90 -15.01
C PRO A 154 30.56 -18.74 -16.29
N LEU A 155 29.71 -19.76 -16.30
CA LEU A 155 29.46 -20.61 -17.48
C LEU A 155 28.35 -20.05 -18.37
N LEU A 156 27.40 -19.32 -17.79
CA LEU A 156 26.26 -18.72 -18.48
C LEU A 156 26.60 -17.84 -19.70
N PRO A 157 27.68 -17.03 -19.71
CA PRO A 157 28.07 -16.25 -20.88
C PRO A 157 28.38 -17.10 -22.12
N TYR A 158 28.88 -18.33 -21.95
CA TYR A 158 29.21 -19.23 -23.07
C TYR A 158 27.96 -19.80 -23.75
N PHE A 159 26.83 -19.81 -23.04
CA PHE A 159 25.54 -20.27 -23.56
C PHE A 159 24.58 -19.11 -23.84
N ALA A 160 25.06 -17.86 -23.76
CA ALA A 160 24.22 -16.67 -23.87
C ALA A 160 23.43 -16.60 -25.18
N ASP A 161 24.01 -17.07 -26.30
CA ASP A 161 23.34 -17.11 -27.61
C ASP A 161 22.18 -18.12 -27.67
N GLN A 162 22.17 -19.11 -26.78
CA GLN A 162 21.13 -20.14 -26.68
C GLN A 162 20.07 -19.80 -25.62
N LEU A 163 20.38 -18.93 -24.67
CA LEU A 163 19.45 -18.46 -23.65
C LEU A 163 18.75 -17.17 -24.10
N ALA A 164 17.45 -17.28 -24.39
CA ALA A 164 16.58 -16.15 -24.77
C ALA A 164 16.51 -14.99 -23.76
N GLY A 165 17.13 -15.13 -22.58
CA GLY A 165 17.12 -14.15 -21.49
C GLY A 165 18.24 -13.11 -21.53
N GLY A 166 19.28 -13.26 -22.36
CA GLY A 166 20.30 -12.22 -22.62
C GLY A 166 21.12 -11.71 -21.42
N VAL A 167 20.98 -12.30 -20.23
CA VAL A 167 21.74 -11.92 -19.03
C VAL A 167 22.48 -13.15 -18.51
N GLY A 168 23.81 -13.08 -18.42
CA GLY A 168 24.68 -14.14 -17.90
C GLY A 168 24.59 -14.34 -16.39
N LYS A 169 23.36 -14.40 -15.85
CA LYS A 169 23.08 -14.56 -14.43
C LYS A 169 22.05 -15.65 -14.22
N CYS A 170 22.26 -16.45 -13.18
CA CYS A 170 21.43 -17.59 -12.81
C CYS A 170 20.01 -17.17 -12.39
N LEU A 171 19.89 -16.18 -11.50
CA LEU A 171 18.63 -15.54 -11.12
C LEU A 171 18.78 -14.01 -11.15
N ARG A 172 17.81 -13.32 -11.75
CA ARG A 172 17.65 -11.89 -11.58
C ARG A 172 16.17 -11.54 -11.44
N LEU A 173 15.79 -10.87 -10.36
CA LEU A 173 14.45 -10.30 -10.21
C LEU A 173 14.50 -8.81 -10.48
N VAL A 174 13.65 -8.33 -11.39
CA VAL A 174 13.51 -6.91 -11.70
C VAL A 174 12.12 -6.46 -11.26
N PRO A 175 11.99 -5.74 -10.14
CA PRO A 175 10.73 -5.14 -9.73
C PRO A 175 10.44 -3.90 -10.58
N SER A 176 9.17 -3.66 -10.90
CA SER A 176 8.72 -2.45 -11.59
C SER A 176 7.44 -1.91 -10.96
N PHE A 177 7.46 -0.64 -10.57
CA PHE A 177 6.29 0.04 -10.02
C PHE A 177 5.36 0.50 -11.14
N HIS A 178 4.06 0.38 -10.89
CA HIS A 178 3.00 0.79 -11.81
C HIS A 178 2.22 1.97 -11.25
N GLU A 179 1.37 2.56 -12.10
CA GLU A 179 0.57 3.75 -11.80
C GLU A 179 -0.25 3.63 -10.51
N GLY A 180 -0.80 2.45 -10.21
CA GLY A 180 -1.57 2.21 -9.00
C GLY A 180 -0.81 2.53 -7.71
N CYS A 181 0.50 2.26 -7.68
CA CYS A 181 1.35 2.58 -6.52
C CYS A 181 1.49 4.10 -6.33
N PHE A 182 1.76 4.84 -7.41
CA PHE A 182 1.92 6.29 -7.35
C PHE A 182 0.61 7.00 -7.03
N VAL A 183 -0.51 6.56 -7.61
CA VAL A 183 -1.84 7.11 -7.32
C VAL A 183 -2.19 6.90 -5.84
N LEU A 184 -1.94 5.71 -5.28
CA LEU A 184 -2.20 5.46 -3.87
C LEU A 184 -1.31 6.32 -2.96
N LEU A 185 -0.02 6.50 -3.31
CA LEU A 185 0.90 7.32 -2.51
C LEU A 185 0.42 8.76 -2.45
N VAL A 186 0.06 9.34 -3.60
CA VAL A 186 -0.48 10.71 -3.67
C VAL A 186 -1.79 10.82 -2.89
N ALA A 187 -2.71 9.85 -3.07
CA ALA A 187 -3.98 9.82 -2.36
C ALA A 187 -3.77 9.74 -0.83
N CYS A 188 -2.84 8.91 -0.35
CA CYS A 188 -2.52 8.80 1.07
C CYS A 188 -1.96 10.12 1.63
N VAL A 189 -1.02 10.75 0.94
CA VAL A 189 -0.44 12.04 1.37
C VAL A 189 -1.52 13.12 1.44
N LEU A 190 -2.38 13.22 0.42
CA LEU A 190 -3.49 14.17 0.42
C LEU A 190 -4.48 13.92 1.55
N ASN A 191 -4.83 12.65 1.80
CA ASN A 191 -5.74 12.28 2.87
C ASN A 191 -5.17 12.62 4.25
N ILE A 192 -3.89 12.29 4.48
CA ILE A 192 -3.22 12.54 5.77
C ILE A 192 -3.06 14.02 6.03
N THR A 193 -2.52 14.77 5.06
CA THR A 193 -2.33 16.22 5.21
C THR A 193 -3.65 16.94 5.48
N THR A 194 -4.71 16.59 4.74
CA THR A 194 -6.04 17.18 4.94
C THR A 194 -6.64 16.78 6.29
N GLY A 195 -6.51 15.52 6.71
CA GLY A 195 -7.01 15.05 7.99
C GLY A 195 -6.30 15.67 9.19
N LEU A 196 -4.97 15.82 9.12
CA LEU A 196 -4.18 16.52 10.13
C LEU A 196 -4.55 18.01 10.20
N TYR A 197 -4.78 18.65 9.06
CA TYR A 197 -5.24 20.03 9.02
C TYR A 197 -6.62 20.21 9.69
N ILE A 198 -7.61 19.37 9.33
CA ILE A 198 -8.96 19.44 9.90
C ILE A 198 -8.93 19.20 11.42
N THR A 199 -8.17 18.20 11.87
CA THR A 199 -8.05 17.92 13.31
C THR A 199 -7.34 19.04 14.05
N HIS A 200 -6.31 19.66 13.47
CA HIS A 200 -5.64 20.82 14.06
C HIS A 200 -6.60 22.00 14.25
N VAL A 201 -7.35 22.38 13.22
CA VAL A 201 -8.37 23.45 13.31
C VAL A 201 -9.47 23.09 14.30
N GLY A 202 -9.91 21.82 14.30
CA GLY A 202 -10.89 21.31 15.24
C GLY A 202 -10.45 21.43 16.71
N ARG A 203 -9.16 21.19 17.00
CA ARG A 203 -8.60 21.35 18.36
C ARG A 203 -8.64 22.81 18.81
N GLN A 204 -8.27 23.75 17.93
CA GLN A 204 -8.33 25.18 18.23
C GLN A 204 -9.75 25.65 18.56
N ALA A 205 -10.76 25.15 17.85
CA ALA A 205 -12.15 25.52 18.07
C ALA A 205 -12.73 25.01 19.42
N VAL A 206 -12.25 23.86 19.91
CA VAL A 206 -12.68 23.30 21.20
C VAL A 206 -11.94 23.91 22.39
N GLY A 207 -10.81 24.60 22.16
CA GLY A 207 -9.98 25.20 23.20
C GLY A 207 -9.21 24.15 24.00
N TRP A 208 -8.55 23.23 23.29
CA TRP A 208 -7.57 22.30 23.86
C TRP A 208 -6.21 22.97 24.05
#